data_AF-A0A957F5W6-F1
#
_entry.id   AF-A0A957F5W6-F1
#
_cell.length_a   1.000
_cell.length_b   1.000
_cell.length_c   1.000
_cell.angle_alpha   90.00
_cell.angle_beta   90.00
_cell.angle_gamma   90.00
#
_symmetry.space_group_name_H-M   'P 1'
#
loop_
_entity.id
_entity.type
_entity.pdbx_description
1 polymer ?
#
loop_
_entity_poly.entity_id
_entity_poly.type
_entity_poly.pdbx_seq_one_letter_code
_entity_poly.pdbx_strand_id
1 'polypeptide(L)'
;VQVVVPDQDTLERTLTTDRVVADVQVPAGYDPLRDQSVQRLHLSLPPPSMDDQRDDWSRLQTAVRQQTGIESLQISLPLLRQIGPVLREGEWSVTAVISNPQSPISNSPRLLQLLPGHLPEDTPLLGLAIDIGTTTVSVWLVDLISGQVLAQAAEYNRQIRCGEDVISRVMFASKNNGQAELRKLVLESINTLVERVMQKAKRDQRL
;
A
#
# COMPACT_ATOMS: atom_id res chain seq x y z
N VAL A 1 -38.63 32.17 -30.29
CA VAL A 1 -38.62 31.04 -29.34
C VAL A 1 -37.28 31.07 -28.64
N GLN A 2 -37.24 31.45 -27.36
CA GLN A 2 -36.01 31.51 -26.58
C GLN A 2 -35.81 30.12 -25.95
N VAL A 3 -34.77 29.42 -26.37
CA VAL A 3 -34.41 28.12 -25.80
C VAL A 3 -33.48 28.40 -24.63
N VAL A 4 -33.95 28.13 -23.41
CA VAL A 4 -33.14 28.19 -22.19
C VAL A 4 -32.65 26.76 -21.92
N VAL A 5 -31.34 26.57 -21.97
CA VAL A 5 -30.69 25.33 -21.54
C VAL A 5 -30.59 25.38 -20.01
N PRO A 6 -31.22 24.46 -19.27
CA PRO A 6 -31.12 24.45 -17.82
C PRO A 6 -29.70 24.13 -17.37
N ASP A 7 -29.33 24.61 -16.17
CA ASP A 7 -28.05 24.33 -15.55
C ASP A 7 -27.83 22.82 -15.45
N GLN A 8 -26.63 22.36 -15.84
CA GLN A 8 -26.26 20.98 -15.69
C GLN A 8 -26.14 20.67 -14.20
N ASP A 9 -27.17 20.05 -13.64
CA ASP A 9 -27.07 19.39 -12.34
C ASP A 9 -25.80 18.53 -12.37
N THR A 10 -24.90 18.80 -11.43
CA THR A 10 -23.76 17.94 -11.15
C THR A 10 -24.38 16.63 -10.69
N LEU A 11 -24.63 15.72 -11.63
CA LEU A 11 -25.04 14.36 -11.38
C LEU A 11 -23.88 13.69 -10.65
N GLU A 12 -23.82 13.89 -9.34
CA GLU A 12 -23.20 12.97 -8.41
C GLU A 12 -24.03 11.68 -8.48
N ARG A 13 -23.83 10.94 -9.57
CA ARG A 13 -24.18 9.53 -9.65
C ARG A 13 -23.21 8.82 -8.71
N THR A 14 -23.44 8.96 -7.41
CA THR A 14 -22.89 8.01 -6.45
C THR A 14 -23.40 6.65 -6.91
N LEU A 15 -22.50 5.72 -7.21
CA LEU A 15 -22.88 4.32 -7.32
C LEU A 15 -23.41 3.91 -5.95
N THR A 16 -24.70 4.13 -5.72
CA THR A 16 -25.47 3.41 -4.72
C THR A 16 -25.63 2.04 -5.31
N THR A 17 -24.60 1.22 -5.16
CA THR A 17 -24.71 -0.23 -5.24
C THR A 17 -23.37 -0.76 -4.81
N ASP A 18 -23.41 -1.48 -3.71
CA ASP A 18 -22.73 -2.75 -3.57
C ASP A 18 -22.73 -3.51 -4.90
N ARG A 19 -21.85 -3.13 -5.84
CA ARG A 19 -21.35 -4.10 -6.81
C ARG A 19 -20.58 -5.07 -5.94
N VAL A 20 -21.29 -6.11 -5.50
CA VAL A 20 -20.71 -7.31 -4.91
C VAL A 20 -19.80 -7.86 -6.00
N VAL A 21 -18.57 -7.35 -6.06
CA VAL A 21 -17.49 -8.00 -6.78
C VAL A 21 -17.41 -9.39 -6.15
N ALA A 22 -17.37 -10.43 -6.97
CA ALA A 22 -17.35 -11.80 -6.48
C ALA A 22 -16.29 -11.96 -5.39
N ASP A 23 -16.60 -12.74 -4.36
CA ASP A 23 -15.69 -12.95 -3.24
C ASP A 23 -14.38 -13.54 -3.76
N VAL A 24 -13.29 -12.79 -3.60
CA VAL A 24 -11.98 -13.16 -4.15
C VAL A 24 -11.39 -14.22 -3.24
N GLN A 25 -11.35 -15.45 -3.74
CA GLN A 25 -10.76 -16.57 -3.02
C GLN A 25 -9.23 -16.49 -3.06
N VAL A 26 -8.60 -16.89 -1.95
CA VAL A 26 -7.15 -17.04 -1.91
C VAL A 26 -6.74 -18.13 -2.89
N PRO A 27 -5.77 -17.89 -3.78
CA PRO A 27 -5.28 -18.91 -4.71
C PRO A 27 -4.78 -20.16 -3.96
N ALA A 28 -5.05 -21.34 -4.51
CA ALA A 28 -4.54 -22.58 -3.95
C ALA A 28 -3.01 -22.60 -3.94
N GLY A 29 -2.41 -22.91 -2.78
CA GLY A 29 -0.96 -22.93 -2.62
C GLY A 29 -0.32 -21.56 -2.39
N TYR A 30 -1.12 -20.54 -2.05
CA TYR A 30 -0.62 -19.22 -1.68
C TYR A 30 0.42 -19.30 -0.55
N ASP A 31 1.60 -18.72 -0.81
CA ASP A 31 2.69 -18.59 0.14
C ASP A 31 3.09 -17.12 0.23
N PRO A 32 2.83 -16.43 1.35
CA PRO A 32 3.14 -15.00 1.49
C PRO A 32 4.63 -14.69 1.33
N LEU A 33 5.53 -15.65 1.57
CA LEU A 33 6.97 -15.46 1.37
C LEU A 33 7.35 -15.42 -0.11
N ARG A 34 6.58 -16.08 -0.98
CA ARG A 34 6.87 -16.19 -2.42
C ARG A 34 6.01 -15.27 -3.26
N ASP A 35 4.73 -15.15 -2.89
CA ASP A 35 3.71 -14.53 -3.73
C ASP A 35 3.51 -13.04 -3.44
N GLN A 36 4.04 -12.53 -2.32
CA GLN A 36 3.92 -11.11 -1.97
C GLN A 36 5.18 -10.31 -2.18
N SER A 37 5.00 -9.03 -2.54
CA SER A 37 6.10 -8.09 -2.78
C SER A 37 6.73 -7.52 -1.51
N VAL A 38 6.15 -7.82 -0.34
CA VAL A 38 6.57 -7.30 0.97
C VAL A 38 6.55 -8.44 1.98
N GLN A 39 7.53 -8.46 2.88
CA GLN A 39 7.65 -9.43 3.96
C GLN A 39 7.89 -8.73 5.30
N ARG A 40 7.40 -9.35 6.37
CA ARG A 40 7.66 -8.92 7.75
C ARG A 40 8.62 -9.89 8.41
N LEU A 41 9.67 -9.35 9.03
CA LEU A 41 10.71 -10.10 9.73
C LEU A 41 10.77 -9.63 11.17
N HIS A 42 10.72 -10.57 12.11
CA HIS A 42 11.20 -10.31 13.47
C HIS A 42 12.70 -10.51 13.49
N LEU A 43 13.43 -9.47 13.91
CA LEU A 43 14.88 -9.48 14.08
C LEU A 43 15.23 -9.26 15.55
N SER A 44 16.16 -10.06 16.06
CA SER A 44 16.84 -9.83 17.34
C SER A 44 18.29 -9.44 17.05
N LEU A 45 18.72 -8.32 17.60
CA LEU A 45 20.05 -7.75 17.37
C LEU A 45 20.84 -7.75 18.69
N PRO A 46 22.15 -8.01 18.66
CA PRO A 46 22.98 -7.85 19.85
C PRO A 46 23.09 -6.36 20.20
N PRO A 47 22.92 -5.94 21.47
CA PRO A 47 23.14 -4.56 21.87
C PRO A 47 24.61 -4.13 21.63
N PRO A 48 24.87 -2.81 21.45
CA PRO A 48 26.22 -2.30 21.26
C PRO A 48 27.05 -2.53 22.52
N SER A 49 28.32 -2.88 22.33
CA SER A 49 29.27 -3.12 23.41
C SER A 49 30.67 -2.63 23.00
N MET A 50 31.63 -2.67 23.92
CA MET A 50 33.03 -2.35 23.60
C MET A 50 33.62 -3.34 22.58
N ASP A 51 33.15 -4.58 22.58
CA ASP A 51 33.58 -5.62 21.64
C ASP A 51 32.88 -5.52 20.28
N ASP A 52 31.72 -4.85 20.21
CA ASP A 52 30.93 -4.66 18.99
C ASP A 52 30.41 -3.22 18.86
N GLN A 53 31.26 -2.38 18.26
CA GLN A 53 31.04 -0.95 18.05
C GLN A 53 30.42 -0.62 16.68
N ARG A 54 29.82 -1.61 15.99
CA ARG A 54 29.13 -1.37 14.71
C ARG A 54 27.96 -0.39 14.89
N ASP A 55 27.75 0.42 13.86
CA ASP A 55 26.60 1.32 13.80
C ASP A 55 25.28 0.55 13.68
N ASP A 56 24.19 1.22 14.05
CA ASP A 56 22.85 0.67 14.11
C ASP A 56 22.37 0.11 12.75
N TRP A 57 22.78 0.73 11.64
CA TRP A 57 22.38 0.27 10.31
C TRP A 57 23.15 -0.99 9.90
N SER A 58 24.47 -1.02 10.06
CA SER A 58 25.28 -2.21 9.81
C SER A 58 24.84 -3.41 10.66
N ARG A 59 24.43 -3.15 11.91
CA ARG A 59 23.88 -4.16 12.82
C ARG A 59 22.56 -4.74 12.28
N LEU A 60 21.66 -3.89 11.82
CA LEU A 60 20.39 -4.29 11.21
C LEU A 60 20.60 -5.07 9.91
N GLN A 61 21.48 -4.60 9.02
CA GLN A 61 21.84 -5.32 7.79
C GLN A 61 22.39 -6.71 8.09
N THR A 62 23.23 -6.83 9.12
CA THR A 62 23.78 -8.13 9.55
C THR A 62 22.67 -9.08 9.99
N ALA A 63 21.74 -8.61 10.83
CA ALA A 63 20.63 -9.43 11.30
C ALA A 63 19.72 -9.90 10.15
N VAL A 64 19.39 -9.00 9.21
CA VAL A 64 18.61 -9.35 8.01
C VAL A 64 19.35 -10.39 7.16
N ARG A 65 20.65 -10.19 6.92
CA ARG A 65 21.48 -11.10 6.13
C ARG A 65 21.53 -12.50 6.76
N GLN A 66 21.72 -12.59 8.08
CA GLN A 66 21.77 -13.87 8.79
C GLN A 66 20.47 -14.66 8.69
N GLN A 67 19.32 -13.98 8.72
CA GLN A 67 18.01 -14.64 8.68
C GLN A 67 17.52 -14.95 7.26
N THR A 68 17.87 -14.13 6.27
CA THR A 68 17.28 -14.21 4.92
C THR A 68 18.28 -14.52 3.80
N GLY A 69 19.58 -14.38 4.06
CA GLY A 69 20.62 -14.46 3.03
C GLY A 69 20.72 -13.21 2.14
N ILE A 70 19.97 -12.14 2.42
CA ILE A 70 20.03 -10.89 1.65
C ILE A 70 21.36 -10.18 1.92
N GLU A 71 22.21 -10.09 0.90
CA GLU A 71 23.54 -9.47 0.98
C GLU A 71 23.49 -7.93 0.99
N SER A 72 22.51 -7.33 0.32
CA SER A 72 22.37 -5.88 0.24
C SER A 72 20.93 -5.46 0.46
N LEU A 73 20.70 -4.76 1.56
CA LEU A 73 19.43 -4.11 1.89
C LEU A 73 19.60 -2.61 1.69
N GLN A 74 18.68 -1.96 0.99
CA GLN A 74 18.66 -0.50 0.86
C GLN A 74 17.70 0.13 1.88
N ILE A 75 17.90 1.41 2.17
CA ILE A 75 17.06 2.17 3.08
C ILE A 75 16.93 3.61 2.60
N SER A 76 15.78 4.24 2.86
CA SER A 76 15.58 5.66 2.61
C SER A 76 16.18 6.52 3.74
N LEU A 77 16.63 7.73 3.44
CA LEU A 77 17.16 8.66 4.46
C LEU A 77 16.19 8.94 5.62
N PRO A 78 14.86 9.13 5.39
CA PRO A 78 13.92 9.31 6.48
C PRO A 78 13.90 8.13 7.46
N LEU A 79 13.94 6.90 6.95
CA LEU A 79 13.92 5.71 7.79
C LEU A 79 15.27 5.49 8.49
N LEU A 80 16.38 5.77 7.79
CA LEU A 80 17.73 5.70 8.38
C LEU A 80 17.86 6.57 9.63
N ARG A 81 17.27 7.77 9.62
CA ARG A 81 17.23 8.69 10.76
C ARG A 81 16.44 8.15 11.96
N GLN A 82 15.58 7.17 11.75
CA GLN A 82 14.70 6.61 12.79
C GLN A 82 15.22 5.29 13.38
N ILE A 83 16.21 4.64 12.76
CA ILE A 83 16.68 3.32 13.21
C ILE A 83 17.11 3.36 14.68
N GLY A 84 17.97 4.32 15.05
CA GLY A 84 18.57 4.34 16.39
C GLY A 84 17.55 4.40 17.53
N PRO A 85 16.57 5.34 17.50
CA PRO A 85 15.47 5.35 18.46
C PRO A 85 14.68 4.04 18.48
N VAL A 86 14.28 3.52 17.31
CA VAL A 86 13.45 2.31 17.18
C VAL A 86 14.14 1.06 17.74
N LEU A 87 15.43 0.88 17.46
CA LEU A 87 16.20 -0.25 18.00
C LEU A 87 16.28 -0.21 19.53
N ARG A 88 16.45 0.98 20.12
CA ARG A 88 16.56 1.14 21.58
C ARG A 88 15.22 0.96 22.26
N GLU A 89 14.15 1.52 21.70
CA GLU A 89 12.79 1.36 22.21
C GLU A 89 12.33 -0.11 22.18
N GLY A 90 12.72 -0.86 21.14
CA GLY A 90 12.46 -2.29 21.04
C GLY A 90 13.39 -3.18 21.86
N GLU A 91 14.29 -2.61 22.67
CA GLU A 91 15.33 -3.37 23.40
C GLU A 91 16.11 -4.34 22.49
N TRP A 92 16.43 -3.89 21.27
CA TRP A 92 17.12 -4.65 20.22
C TRP A 92 16.32 -5.83 19.65
N SER A 93 15.03 -5.93 19.98
CA SER A 93 14.02 -6.71 19.28
C SER A 93 13.20 -5.78 18.39
N VAL A 94 13.14 -6.05 17.09
CA VAL A 94 12.40 -5.20 16.15
C VAL A 94 11.67 -5.99 15.08
N THR A 95 10.65 -5.35 14.53
CA THR A 95 9.89 -5.85 13.40
C THR A 95 10.22 -5.03 12.16
N ALA A 96 10.91 -5.64 11.21
CA ALA A 96 11.29 -5.05 9.93
C ALA A 96 10.29 -5.43 8.84
N VAL A 97 9.84 -4.46 8.05
CA VAL A 97 9.06 -4.70 6.83
C VAL A 97 9.98 -4.42 5.64
N ILE A 98 10.23 -5.43 4.82
CA ILE A 98 11.13 -5.36 3.68
C ILE A 98 10.41 -5.67 2.37
N SER A 99 10.88 -5.13 1.25
CA SER A 99 10.45 -5.62 -0.06
C SER A 99 10.99 -7.03 -0.31
N ASN A 100 10.18 -7.93 -0.85
CA ASN A 100 10.54 -9.31 -1.10
C ASN A 100 11.73 -9.39 -2.09
N PRO A 101 12.84 -10.07 -1.73
CA PRO A 101 14.00 -10.26 -2.61
C PRO A 101 13.71 -11.07 -3.87
N GLN A 102 12.69 -11.94 -3.84
CA GLN A 102 12.30 -12.77 -4.97
C GLN A 102 11.34 -12.04 -5.93
N SER A 103 10.94 -10.81 -5.60
CA SER A 103 10.07 -10.03 -6.46
C SER A 103 10.77 -9.65 -7.77
N PRO A 104 10.18 -9.97 -8.94
CA PRO A 104 10.76 -9.63 -10.24
C PRO A 104 10.83 -8.13 -10.51
N ILE A 105 10.22 -7.31 -9.64
CA ILE A 105 10.12 -5.85 -9.78
C ILE A 105 11.29 -5.14 -9.08
N SER A 106 11.99 -5.81 -8.16
CA SER A 106 13.05 -5.17 -7.35
C SER A 106 14.36 -5.93 -7.40
N ASN A 107 15.36 -5.35 -8.07
CA ASN A 107 16.73 -5.91 -8.13
C ASN A 107 17.50 -5.78 -6.80
N SER A 108 16.96 -5.06 -5.80
CA SER A 108 17.58 -4.92 -4.48
C SER A 108 16.51 -4.78 -3.40
N PRO A 109 16.52 -5.64 -2.37
CA PRO A 109 15.61 -5.52 -1.23
C PRO A 109 15.75 -4.17 -0.54
N ARG A 110 14.64 -3.61 -0.08
CA ARG A 110 14.59 -2.34 0.64
C ARG A 110 13.87 -2.51 1.96
N LEU A 111 14.40 -1.89 3.01
CA LEU A 111 13.67 -1.69 4.25
C LEU A 111 12.61 -0.60 4.02
N LEU A 112 11.35 -0.99 4.20
CA LEU A 112 10.18 -0.13 4.00
C LEU A 112 9.71 0.49 5.33
N GLN A 113 9.80 -0.27 6.41
CA GLN A 113 9.42 0.17 7.75
C GLN A 113 10.20 -0.61 8.81
N LEU A 114 10.43 0.03 9.95
CA LEU A 114 11.01 -0.58 11.15
C LEU A 114 10.15 -0.19 12.34
N LEU A 115 9.77 -1.18 13.15
CA LEU A 115 8.94 -1.02 14.34
C LEU A 115 9.67 -1.59 15.56
N PRO A 116 9.54 -0.96 16.74
CA PRO A 116 10.11 -1.49 17.97
C PRO A 116 9.36 -2.75 18.40
N GLY A 117 10.09 -3.72 18.95
CA GLY A 117 9.54 -4.97 19.46
C GLY A 117 9.12 -5.97 18.40
N HIS A 118 8.52 -7.06 18.87
CA HIS A 118 7.95 -8.13 18.06
C HIS A 118 6.45 -7.92 17.88
N LEU A 119 6.00 -7.76 16.64
CA LEU A 119 4.59 -7.89 16.33
C LEU A 119 4.18 -9.38 16.29
N PRO A 120 3.09 -9.77 16.95
CA PRO A 120 2.52 -11.11 16.84
C PRO A 120 2.35 -11.55 15.38
N GLU A 121 2.58 -12.83 15.09
CA GLU A 121 2.53 -13.37 13.73
C GLU A 121 1.16 -13.18 13.06
N ASP A 122 0.08 -13.22 13.85
CA ASP A 122 -1.31 -13.00 13.45
C ASP A 122 -1.68 -11.53 13.25
N THR A 123 -0.80 -10.58 13.61
CA THR A 123 -1.03 -9.17 13.30
C THR A 123 -1.07 -9.01 11.77
N PRO A 124 -2.14 -8.46 11.16
CA PRO A 124 -2.24 -8.42 9.71
C PRO A 124 -1.18 -7.52 9.09
N LEU A 125 -0.69 -7.90 7.89
CA LEU A 125 0.14 -7.03 7.06
C LEU A 125 -0.71 -6.53 5.91
N LEU A 126 -1.23 -5.31 6.02
CA LEU A 126 -2.22 -4.83 5.06
C LEU A 126 -1.60 -4.30 3.77
N GLY A 127 -2.23 -4.64 2.65
CA GLY A 127 -1.95 -4.08 1.33
C GLY A 127 -3.24 -3.67 0.62
N LEU A 128 -3.07 -2.88 -0.44
CA LEU A 128 -4.16 -2.45 -1.31
C LEU A 128 -3.89 -2.91 -2.74
N ALA A 129 -4.86 -3.59 -3.36
CA ALA A 129 -4.91 -3.73 -4.80
C ALA A 129 -5.85 -2.67 -5.36
N ILE A 130 -5.42 -1.94 -6.39
CA ILE A 130 -6.17 -0.81 -6.96
C ILE A 130 -6.24 -1.01 -8.48
N ASP A 131 -7.45 -1.10 -9.00
CA ASP A 131 -7.72 -1.12 -10.45
C ASP A 131 -8.29 0.22 -10.88
N ILE A 132 -7.59 0.92 -11.77
CA ILE A 132 -7.95 2.24 -12.27
C ILE A 132 -8.47 2.09 -13.70
N GLY A 133 -9.74 1.75 -13.82
CA GLY A 133 -10.46 1.81 -15.09
C GLY A 133 -10.75 3.25 -15.51
N THR A 134 -11.04 3.44 -16.80
CA THR A 134 -11.50 4.73 -17.34
C THR A 134 -12.79 5.18 -16.68
N THR A 135 -13.74 4.25 -16.48
CA THR A 135 -15.06 4.53 -15.89
C THR A 135 -15.11 4.25 -14.40
N THR A 136 -14.42 3.22 -13.90
CA THR A 136 -14.55 2.75 -12.51
C THR A 136 -13.18 2.60 -11.88
N VAL A 137 -13.04 3.00 -10.62
CA VAL A 137 -11.91 2.66 -9.77
C VAL A 137 -12.37 1.64 -8.74
N SER A 138 -11.61 0.57 -8.57
CA SER A 138 -11.88 -0.48 -7.59
C SER A 138 -10.70 -0.64 -6.64
N VAL A 139 -10.96 -0.88 -5.36
CA VAL A 139 -9.96 -1.07 -4.31
C VAL A 139 -10.30 -2.32 -3.50
N TRP A 140 -9.30 -3.17 -3.28
CA TRP A 140 -9.34 -4.32 -2.38
C TRP A 140 -8.33 -4.12 -1.25
N LEU A 141 -8.79 -4.23 0.00
CA LEU A 141 -7.95 -4.32 1.18
C LEU A 141 -7.62 -5.79 1.43
N VAL A 142 -6.33 -6.11 1.44
CA VAL A 142 -5.82 -7.47 1.50
C VAL A 142 -4.93 -7.63 2.71
N ASP A 143 -5.09 -8.71 3.47
CA ASP A 143 -4.05 -9.15 4.39
C ASP A 143 -3.01 -9.96 3.59
N LEU A 144 -1.80 -9.43 3.50
CA LEU A 144 -0.70 -10.01 2.75
C LEU A 144 -0.13 -11.26 3.43
N ILE A 145 -0.47 -11.55 4.69
CA ILE A 145 -0.05 -12.80 5.35
C ILE A 145 -0.98 -13.95 4.96
N SER A 146 -2.28 -13.78 5.13
CA SER A 146 -3.27 -14.81 4.78
C SER A 146 -3.67 -14.84 3.30
N GLY A 147 -3.39 -13.75 2.56
CA GLY A 147 -3.85 -13.53 1.19
C GLY A 147 -5.33 -13.14 1.09
N GLN A 148 -6.05 -13.04 2.22
CA GLN A 148 -7.49 -12.80 2.23
C GLN A 148 -7.83 -11.35 1.89
N VAL A 149 -8.88 -11.16 1.09
CA VAL A 149 -9.49 -9.86 0.88
C VAL A 149 -10.39 -9.53 2.07
N LEU A 150 -9.97 -8.59 2.90
CA LEU A 150 -10.69 -8.17 4.09
C LEU A 150 -11.92 -7.32 3.76
N ALA A 151 -11.78 -6.42 2.77
CA ALA A 151 -12.85 -5.56 2.28
C ALA A 151 -12.56 -5.10 0.85
N GLN A 152 -13.60 -4.69 0.13
CA GLN A 152 -13.50 -4.14 -1.21
C GLN A 152 -14.57 -3.08 -1.45
N ALA A 153 -14.27 -2.14 -2.33
CA ALA A 153 -15.18 -1.08 -2.76
C ALA A 153 -14.84 -0.63 -4.19
N ALA A 154 -15.83 -0.12 -4.91
CA ALA A 154 -15.65 0.48 -6.23
C ALA A 154 -16.52 1.73 -6.40
N GLU A 155 -16.06 2.68 -7.21
CA GLU A 155 -16.79 3.92 -7.50
C GLU A 155 -16.44 4.43 -8.91
N TYR A 156 -17.22 5.37 -9.44
CA TYR A 156 -16.87 6.01 -10.70
C TYR A 156 -15.54 6.75 -10.60
N ASN A 157 -14.73 6.63 -11.65
CA ASN A 157 -13.52 7.41 -11.79
C ASN A 157 -13.91 8.88 -12.02
N ARG A 158 -13.61 9.74 -11.04
CA ARG A 158 -13.94 11.18 -11.08
C ARG A 158 -13.32 11.92 -12.27
N GLN A 159 -12.31 11.35 -12.94
CA GLN A 159 -11.77 11.89 -14.18
C GLN A 159 -12.79 11.95 -15.32
N ILE A 160 -13.96 11.30 -15.20
CA ILE A 160 -15.07 11.47 -16.15
C ILE A 160 -15.49 12.93 -16.33
N ARG A 161 -15.29 13.77 -15.30
CA ARG A 161 -15.52 15.23 -15.35
C ARG A 161 -14.63 15.95 -16.38
N CYS A 162 -13.50 15.35 -16.74
CA CYS A 162 -12.52 15.90 -17.68
C CYS A 162 -12.60 15.24 -19.06
N GLY A 163 -13.45 14.22 -19.24
CA GLY A 163 -13.56 13.45 -20.47
C GLY A 163 -14.07 12.03 -20.23
N GLU A 164 -14.95 11.55 -21.12
CA GLU A 164 -15.59 10.23 -21.01
C GLU A 164 -14.65 9.09 -21.41
N ASP A 165 -13.67 9.36 -22.26
CA ASP A 165 -12.70 8.39 -22.79
C ASP A 165 -11.23 8.83 -22.58
N VAL A 166 -10.29 7.94 -22.91
CA VAL A 166 -8.85 8.21 -22.74
C VAL A 166 -8.35 9.38 -23.60
N ILE A 167 -8.81 9.49 -24.85
CA ILE A 167 -8.35 10.52 -25.79
C ILE A 167 -8.81 11.90 -25.30
N SER A 168 -10.08 12.03 -24.91
CA SER A 168 -10.61 13.29 -24.37
C SER A 168 -9.85 13.74 -23.12
N ARG A 169 -9.44 12.80 -22.24
CA ARG A 169 -8.59 13.10 -21.08
C ARG A 169 -7.17 13.48 -21.44
N VAL A 170 -6.56 12.87 -22.45
CA VAL A 170 -5.23 13.28 -22.96
C VAL A 170 -5.28 14.71 -23.49
N MET A 171 -6.34 15.05 -24.24
CA MET A 171 -6.56 16.41 -24.72
C MET A 171 -6.81 17.39 -23.58
N PHE A 172 -7.55 17.00 -22.54
CA PHE A 172 -7.73 17.80 -21.33
C PHE A 172 -6.40 18.01 -20.59
N ALA A 173 -5.59 16.97 -20.42
CA ALA A 173 -4.29 17.03 -19.75
C ALA A 173 -3.32 18.01 -20.42
N SER A 174 -3.45 18.17 -21.75
CA SER A 174 -2.64 19.08 -22.57
C SER A 174 -3.02 20.56 -22.42
N LYS A 175 -4.14 20.86 -21.75
CA LYS A 175 -4.55 22.23 -21.40
C LYS A 175 -3.87 22.67 -20.10
N ASN A 176 -3.87 23.99 -19.83
CA ASN A 176 -3.25 24.56 -18.64
C ASN A 176 -3.73 23.86 -17.35
N ASN A 177 -2.79 23.29 -16.61
CA ASN A 177 -3.00 22.57 -15.34
C ASN A 177 -3.85 21.28 -15.41
N GLY A 178 -4.23 20.81 -16.60
CA GLY A 178 -5.11 19.66 -16.76
C GLY A 178 -4.55 18.34 -16.20
N GLN A 179 -3.24 18.13 -16.30
CA GLN A 179 -2.57 16.97 -15.70
C GLN A 179 -2.71 16.94 -14.17
N ALA A 180 -2.53 18.07 -13.50
CA ALA A 180 -2.63 18.16 -12.05
C ALA A 180 -4.06 17.90 -11.57
N GLU A 181 -5.05 18.41 -12.32
CA GLU A 181 -6.46 18.18 -12.05
C GLU A 181 -6.88 16.72 -12.24
N LEU A 182 -6.48 16.08 -13.35
CA LEU A 182 -6.72 14.65 -13.58
C LEU A 182 -6.09 13.78 -12.49
N ARG A 183 -4.86 14.12 -12.05
CA ARG A 183 -4.19 13.44 -10.93
C ARG A 183 -4.96 13.64 -9.63
N LYS A 184 -5.41 14.85 -9.33
CA LYS A 184 -6.22 15.14 -8.13
C LYS A 184 -7.49 14.30 -8.10
N LEU A 185 -8.24 14.27 -9.20
CA LEU A 185 -9.52 13.55 -9.28
C LEU A 185 -9.38 12.03 -9.09
N VAL A 186 -8.34 11.41 -9.68
CA VAL A 186 -8.11 9.97 -9.46
C VAL A 186 -7.63 9.68 -8.04
N LEU A 187 -6.76 10.52 -7.46
CA LEU A 187 -6.32 10.37 -6.07
C LEU A 187 -7.48 10.54 -5.08
N GLU A 188 -8.39 11.47 -5.32
CA GLU A 188 -9.62 11.59 -4.52
C GLU A 188 -10.47 10.32 -4.59
N SER A 189 -10.65 9.77 -5.80
CA SER A 189 -11.41 8.52 -5.99
C SER A 189 -10.78 7.38 -5.19
N ILE A 190 -9.45 7.21 -5.29
CA ILE A 190 -8.70 6.18 -4.57
C ILE A 190 -8.81 6.39 -3.06
N ASN A 191 -8.52 7.59 -2.55
CA ASN A 191 -8.51 7.86 -1.11
C ASN A 191 -9.89 7.66 -0.47
N THR A 192 -10.97 8.10 -1.15
CA THR A 192 -12.34 7.82 -0.69
C THR A 192 -12.62 6.32 -0.60
N LEU A 193 -12.17 5.53 -1.58
CA LEU A 193 -12.34 4.08 -1.56
C LEU A 193 -11.51 3.41 -0.46
N VAL A 194 -10.27 3.88 -0.22
CA VAL A 194 -9.41 3.39 0.86
C VAL A 194 -10.07 3.61 2.23
N GLU A 195 -10.61 4.81 2.49
CA GLU A 195 -11.32 5.09 3.73
C GLU A 195 -12.53 4.16 3.92
N ARG A 196 -13.31 3.93 2.85
CA ARG A 196 -14.48 3.03 2.88
C ARG A 196 -14.09 1.59 3.19
N VAL A 197 -13.07 1.02 2.54
CA VAL A 197 -12.66 -0.38 2.80
C VAL A 197 -12.08 -0.54 4.21
N MET A 198 -11.34 0.45 4.70
CA MET A 198 -10.82 0.43 6.07
C MET A 198 -11.95 0.48 7.12
N GLN A 199 -12.95 1.35 6.92
CA GLN A 199 -14.12 1.42 7.79
C GLN A 199 -14.92 0.11 7.78
N LYS A 200 -15.13 -0.47 6.58
CA LYS A 200 -15.83 -1.75 6.42
C LYS A 200 -15.11 -2.89 7.14
N ALA A 201 -13.80 -3.02 6.95
CA ALA A 201 -13.02 -4.07 7.60
C ALA A 201 -13.01 -3.94 9.13
N LYS A 202 -12.94 -2.72 9.68
CA LYS A 202 -13.07 -2.48 11.13
C LYS A 202 -14.45 -2.87 11.66
N ARG A 203 -15.52 -2.46 10.96
CA ARG A 203 -16.90 -2.77 11.36
C ARG A 203 -17.15 -4.28 11.38
N ASP A 204 -16.58 -4.98 10.41
CA ASP A 204 -16.74 -6.43 10.24
C ASP A 204 -15.73 -7.23 11.12
N GLN A 205 -14.99 -6.55 12.02
CA GLN A 205 -14.00 -7.13 12.95
C GLN A 205 -12.89 -7.96 12.26
N ARG A 206 -12.45 -7.50 11.09
CA ARG A 206 -11.38 -8.11 10.28
C ARG A 206 -10.03 -7.39 10.43
N LEU A 207 -9.95 -6.41 11.34
CA LEU A 207 -8.79 -5.57 11.64
C LEU A 207 -8.59 -5.46 13.14
#